data_AF-A0A1M6L8U7-F1
#
_entry.id   AF-A0A1M6L8U7-F1
#
_cell.length_a   1.000
_cell.length_b   1.000
_cell.length_c   1.000
_cell.angle_alpha   90.00
_cell.angle_beta   90.00
_cell.angle_gamma   90.00
#
_symmetry.space_group_name_H-M   'P 1'
#
loop_
_entity.id
_entity.type
_entity.pdbx_description
1 polymer ?
#
loop_
_entity_poly.entity_id
_entity_poly.type
_entity_poly.pdbx_seq_one_letter_code
_entity_poly.pdbx_strand_id
1 'polypeptide(L)'
;MPAMDMIDRSLFYSDESEKTKLNWLCYELAMAFYDDLVKPLKKSRHKVHKLRTAVFSVYAALELKDAICRYADGDAKSLEIHEAILDNHLPPLGPKTKRKVLKIMKMAWNEHFALCRQCPTNCLQDRDARCYLFEGLE
;
A
#
# COMPACT_ATOMS: atom_id res chain seq x y z
N MET A 1 14.96 -9.15 -4.13
CA MET A 1 13.76 -9.43 -4.93
C MET A 1 12.87 -8.22 -4.79
N PRO A 2 12.76 -7.41 -5.87
CA PRO A 2 11.92 -6.21 -5.90
C PRO A 2 10.45 -6.54 -5.65
N ALA A 3 9.66 -5.52 -5.29
CA ALA A 3 8.22 -5.66 -5.06
C ALA A 3 7.46 -6.26 -6.25
N MET A 4 7.81 -5.88 -7.47
CA MET A 4 7.15 -6.37 -8.70
C MET A 4 7.24 -7.89 -8.88
N ASP A 5 8.26 -8.54 -8.33
CA ASP A 5 8.39 -10.00 -8.37
C ASP A 5 7.54 -10.71 -7.29
N MET A 6 6.96 -9.95 -6.37
CA MET A 6 6.31 -10.46 -5.15
C MET A 6 4.83 -10.10 -5.05
N ILE A 7 4.44 -8.99 -5.68
CA ILE A 7 3.08 -8.47 -5.63
C ILE A 7 2.60 -8.36 -7.07
N ASP A 8 1.66 -9.23 -7.41
CA ASP A 8 1.01 -9.24 -8.71
C ASP A 8 -0.15 -8.22 -8.71
N ARG A 9 -0.28 -7.47 -9.80
CA ARG A 9 -1.34 -6.46 -9.98
C ARG A 9 -2.75 -7.07 -9.96
N SER A 10 -2.91 -8.33 -10.32
CA SER A 10 -4.18 -9.07 -10.25
C SER A 10 -4.73 -9.25 -8.83
N LEU A 11 -3.92 -8.99 -7.79
CA LEU A 11 -4.38 -9.01 -6.41
C LEU A 11 -5.26 -7.81 -6.03
N PHE A 12 -5.42 -6.83 -6.92
CA PHE A 12 -6.12 -5.56 -6.64
C PHE A 12 -7.45 -5.42 -7.39
N TYR A 13 -7.88 -6.46 -8.11
CA TYR A 13 -9.18 -6.50 -8.76
C TYR A 13 -9.65 -7.96 -8.91
N SER A 14 -10.96 -8.17 -8.81
CA SER A 14 -11.63 -9.46 -8.99
C SER A 14 -12.27 -9.55 -10.37
N ASP A 15 -12.62 -8.40 -10.96
CA ASP A 15 -13.21 -8.29 -12.29
C ASP A 15 -12.77 -6.99 -13.00
N GLU A 16 -13.20 -6.82 -14.25
CA GLU A 16 -12.84 -5.68 -15.11
C GLU A 16 -13.33 -4.32 -14.59
N SER A 17 -14.42 -4.28 -13.82
CA SER A 17 -14.96 -3.04 -13.25
C SER A 17 -14.10 -2.54 -12.09
N GLU A 18 -13.39 -3.44 -11.41
CA GLU A 18 -12.45 -3.11 -10.34
C GLU A 18 -11.07 -2.67 -10.86
N LYS A 19 -10.83 -2.63 -12.17
CA LYS A 19 -9.59 -2.07 -12.76
C LYS A 19 -9.63 -0.54 -12.75
N THR A 20 -9.80 0.06 -11.58
CA THR A 20 -9.90 1.51 -11.39
C THR A 20 -8.55 2.15 -11.09
N LYS A 21 -8.44 3.47 -11.27
CA LYS A 21 -7.22 4.20 -10.92
C LYS A 21 -6.93 4.18 -9.43
N LEU A 22 -7.97 4.13 -8.58
CA LEU A 22 -7.80 3.94 -7.14
C LEU A 22 -7.17 2.57 -6.82
N ASN A 23 -7.61 1.50 -7.49
CA ASN A 23 -7.02 0.18 -7.28
C ASN A 23 -5.59 0.09 -7.80
N TRP A 24 -5.26 0.81 -8.87
CA TRP A 24 -3.87 0.96 -9.33
C TRP A 24 -3.00 1.68 -8.30
N LEU A 25 -3.50 2.76 -7.71
CA LEU A 25 -2.80 3.46 -6.63
C LEU A 25 -2.55 2.53 -5.42
N CYS A 26 -3.54 1.70 -5.05
CA CYS A 26 -3.36 0.70 -3.99
C CYS A 26 -2.26 -0.31 -4.36
N TYR A 27 -2.17 -0.74 -5.62
CA TYR A 27 -1.09 -1.61 -6.10
C TYR A 27 0.29 -0.95 -5.94
N GLU A 28 0.44 0.29 -6.39
CA GLU A 28 1.70 1.04 -6.24
C GLU A 28 2.08 1.27 -4.77
N LEU A 29 1.08 1.57 -3.93
CA LEU A 29 1.28 1.74 -2.50
C LEU A 29 1.69 0.44 -1.81
N ALA A 30 1.12 -0.70 -2.20
CA ALA A 30 1.53 -2.00 -1.67
C ALA A 30 2.98 -2.34 -2.04
N MET A 31 3.41 -1.98 -3.25
CA MET A 31 4.82 -2.13 -3.64
C MET A 31 5.74 -1.26 -2.77
N ALA A 32 5.39 0.01 -2.56
CA ALA A 32 6.14 0.92 -1.69
C ALA A 32 6.22 0.38 -0.26
N PHE A 33 5.10 -0.10 0.30
CA PHE A 33 5.09 -0.74 1.62
C PHE A 33 6.01 -1.96 1.68
N TYR A 34 5.96 -2.84 0.67
CA TYR A 34 6.81 -4.03 0.67
C TYR A 34 8.29 -3.68 0.67
N ASP A 35 8.72 -2.80 -0.23
CA ASP A 35 10.13 -2.43 -0.38
C ASP A 35 10.69 -1.81 0.91
N ASP A 36 9.89 -0.98 1.57
CA ASP A 36 10.29 -0.31 2.80
C ASP A 36 10.20 -1.22 4.04
N LEU A 37 9.27 -2.18 4.07
CA LEU A 37 9.03 -3.04 5.23
C LEU A 37 9.82 -4.34 5.23
N VAL A 38 10.19 -4.89 4.07
CA VAL A 38 10.81 -6.22 3.96
C VAL A 38 12.11 -6.31 4.76
N LYS A 39 12.96 -5.28 4.71
CA LYS A 39 14.22 -5.23 5.47
C LYS A 39 13.97 -5.07 6.99
N PRO A 40 13.18 -4.08 7.48
CA PRO A 40 12.85 -3.94 8.90
C PRO A 40 12.19 -5.18 9.50
N LEU A 41 11.21 -5.77 8.82
CA LEU A 41 10.46 -6.91 9.33
C LEU A 41 11.30 -8.19 9.34
N LYS A 42 12.17 -8.39 8.33
CA LYS A 42 13.16 -9.49 8.33
C LYS A 42 14.19 -9.36 9.47
N LYS A 43 14.57 -8.14 9.85
CA LYS A 43 15.49 -7.85 10.97
C LYS A 43 14.80 -7.83 12.34
N SER A 44 13.47 -7.93 12.38
CA SER A 44 12.73 -7.98 13.65
C SER A 44 13.01 -9.29 14.40
N ARG A 45 12.66 -9.34 15.69
CA ARG A 45 12.75 -10.56 16.52
C ARG A 45 12.07 -11.77 15.88
N HIS A 46 10.96 -11.54 15.16
CA HIS A 46 10.17 -12.59 14.53
C HIS A 46 10.65 -12.98 13.13
N LYS A 47 11.65 -12.27 12.57
CA LYS A 47 12.26 -12.55 11.25
C LYS A 47 11.21 -12.82 10.16
N VAL A 48 10.26 -11.89 10.02
CA VAL A 48 9.11 -12.06 9.11
C VAL A 48 9.61 -12.36 7.69
N HIS A 49 9.07 -13.42 7.09
CA HIS A 49 9.43 -13.84 5.74
C HIS A 49 8.97 -12.85 4.67
N LYS A 50 9.69 -12.76 3.55
CA LYS A 50 9.36 -11.86 2.43
C LYS A 50 7.93 -12.06 1.93
N LEU A 51 7.47 -13.30 1.79
CA LEU A 51 6.11 -13.62 1.32
C LEU A 51 5.05 -13.08 2.27
N ARG A 52 5.27 -13.21 3.58
CA ARG A 52 4.36 -12.67 4.59
C ARG A 52 4.34 -11.14 4.57
N THR A 53 5.48 -10.51 4.28
CA THR A 53 5.54 -9.05 4.11
C THR A 53 4.78 -8.60 2.87
N ALA A 54 4.88 -9.32 1.75
CA ALA A 54 4.13 -9.02 0.53
C ALA A 54 2.61 -9.14 0.77
N VAL A 55 2.16 -10.24 1.38
CA VAL A 55 0.74 -10.44 1.75
C VAL A 55 0.24 -9.31 2.65
N PHE A 56 1.01 -8.96 3.68
CA PHE A 56 0.67 -7.83 4.55
C PHE A 56 0.58 -6.51 3.78
N SER A 57 1.49 -6.27 2.84
CA SER A 57 1.54 -5.00 2.09
C SER A 57 0.33 -4.85 1.16
N VAL A 58 -0.10 -5.94 0.52
CA VAL A 58 -1.34 -5.98 -0.29
C VAL A 58 -2.55 -5.71 0.59
N TYR A 59 -2.69 -6.47 1.68
CA TYR A 59 -3.78 -6.29 2.64
C TYR A 59 -3.84 -4.84 3.13
N ALA A 60 -2.71 -4.29 3.58
CA ALA A 60 -2.67 -2.97 4.17
C ALA A 60 -3.04 -1.87 3.16
N ALA A 61 -2.60 -1.97 1.90
CA ALA A 61 -2.94 -0.98 0.88
C ALA A 61 -4.43 -1.01 0.51
N LEU A 62 -5.06 -2.18 0.51
CA LEU A 62 -6.50 -2.33 0.26
C LEU A 62 -7.33 -1.82 1.44
N GLU A 63 -6.94 -2.16 2.67
CA GLU A 63 -7.61 -1.72 3.90
C GLU A 63 -7.59 -0.19 4.05
N LEU A 64 -6.54 0.48 3.57
CA LEU A 64 -6.39 1.93 3.67
C LEU A 64 -7.16 2.71 2.59
N LYS A 65 -7.89 2.04 1.69
CA LYS A 65 -8.54 2.68 0.54
C LYS A 65 -9.49 3.81 0.95
N ASP A 66 -10.35 3.58 1.95
CA ASP A 66 -11.28 4.61 2.44
C ASP A 66 -10.56 5.80 3.08
N ALA A 67 -9.51 5.52 3.85
CA ALA A 67 -8.69 6.56 4.48
C ALA A 67 -7.95 7.41 3.42
N ILE A 68 -7.50 6.79 2.33
CA ILE A 68 -6.89 7.46 1.18
C ILE A 68 -7.91 8.38 0.51
N CYS A 69 -9.13 7.91 0.28
CA CYS A 69 -10.19 8.72 -0.32
C CYS A 69 -10.51 9.95 0.55
N ARG A 70 -10.78 9.75 1.84
CA ARG A 70 -11.05 10.85 2.78
C ARG A 70 -9.91 11.86 2.84
N TYR A 71 -8.66 11.40 2.79
CA TYR A 71 -7.51 12.28 2.72
C TYR A 71 -7.48 13.09 1.40
N ALA A 72 -7.73 12.44 0.27
CA ALA A 72 -7.76 13.09 -1.05
C ALA A 72 -8.89 14.12 -1.18
N ASP A 73 -10.04 13.88 -0.54
CA ASP A 73 -11.18 14.79 -0.47
C ASP A 73 -10.95 15.99 0.47
N GLY A 74 -9.86 15.98 1.24
CA GLY A 74 -9.55 17.03 2.21
C GLY A 74 -10.26 16.86 3.56
N ASP A 75 -11.00 15.76 3.76
CA ASP A 75 -11.68 15.43 5.02
C ASP A 75 -10.70 15.06 6.14
N ALA A 76 -9.46 14.71 5.79
CA ALA A 76 -8.40 14.38 6.74
C ALA A 76 -7.11 15.14 6.41
N LYS A 77 -6.44 15.66 7.44
CA LYS A 77 -5.14 16.35 7.30
C LYS A 77 -3.95 15.39 7.07
N SER A 78 -4.14 14.10 7.33
CA SER A 78 -3.13 13.06 7.16
C SER A 78 -3.80 11.70 6.99
N LEU A 79 -3.13 10.77 6.31
CA LEU A 79 -3.58 9.38 6.26
C LEU A 79 -3.55 8.74 7.66
N GLU A 80 -4.71 8.32 8.14
CA GLU A 80 -4.84 7.60 9.39
C GLU A 80 -4.56 6.11 9.15
N ILE A 81 -3.54 5.59 9.83
CA ILE A 81 -3.17 4.17 9.79
C ILE A 81 -3.31 3.64 11.22
N HIS A 82 -4.37 2.88 11.47
CA HIS A 82 -4.65 2.31 12.78
C HIS A 82 -3.71 1.15 13.09
N GLU A 83 -3.30 1.03 14.35
CA GLU A 83 -2.37 -0.03 14.79
C GLU A 83 -2.93 -1.45 14.55
N ALA A 84 -4.26 -1.60 14.58
CA ALA A 84 -4.95 -2.87 14.35
C ALA A 84 -4.65 -3.51 12.98
N ILE A 85 -4.29 -2.69 11.97
CA ILE A 85 -3.89 -3.20 10.64
C ILE A 85 -2.69 -4.15 10.76
N LEU A 86 -1.81 -3.94 11.75
CA LEU A 86 -0.60 -4.73 11.96
C LEU A 86 -0.87 -6.10 12.57
N ASP A 87 -2.05 -6.32 13.13
CA ASP A 87 -2.39 -7.58 13.78
C ASP A 87 -2.89 -8.61 12.75
N ASN A 88 -3.18 -8.17 11.52
CA ASN A 88 -3.50 -9.03 10.39
C ASN A 88 -2.24 -9.39 9.59
N HIS A 89 -2.08 -10.68 9.28
CA HIS A 89 -0.97 -11.26 8.52
C HIS A 89 0.45 -11.16 9.10
N LEU A 90 0.72 -10.30 10.08
CA LEU A 90 2.00 -10.25 10.80
C LEU A 90 1.95 -11.05 12.11
N PRO A 91 3.09 -11.60 12.59
CA PRO A 91 3.14 -12.16 13.94
C PRO A 91 2.94 -11.04 14.99
N PRO A 92 2.53 -11.38 16.23
CA PRO A 92 2.37 -10.40 17.30
C PRO A 92 3.64 -9.57 17.50
N LEU A 93 3.57 -8.29 17.11
CA LEU A 93 4.70 -7.38 17.16
C LEU A 93 4.72 -6.65 18.52
N GLY A 94 5.90 -6.53 19.11
CA GLY A 94 6.08 -5.69 20.29
C GLY A 94 5.83 -4.19 19.98
N PRO A 95 5.44 -3.36 20.98
CA PRO A 95 5.04 -1.97 20.77
C PRO A 95 6.07 -1.10 20.03
N LYS A 96 7.37 -1.32 20.31
CA LYS A 96 8.46 -0.60 19.62
C LYS A 96 8.50 -0.92 18.12
N THR A 97 8.29 -2.19 17.76
CA THR A 97 8.26 -2.63 16.36
C THR A 97 7.01 -2.11 15.66
N LYS A 98 5.84 -2.18 16.32
CA LYS A 98 4.58 -1.63 15.79
C LYS A 98 4.72 -0.14 15.44
N ARG A 99 5.19 0.69 16.38
CA ARG A 99 5.45 2.12 16.11
C ARG A 99 6.40 2.36 14.95
N LYS A 100 7.46 1.53 14.84
CA LYS A 100 8.42 1.64 13.73
C LYS A 100 7.77 1.32 12.39
N VAL A 101 6.98 0.24 12.32
CA VAL A 101 6.27 -0.18 11.10
C VAL A 101 5.26 0.89 10.68
N LEU A 102 4.43 1.38 11.59
CA LEU A 102 3.48 2.47 11.31
C LEU A 102 4.18 3.74 10.81
N LYS A 103 5.32 4.10 11.40
CA LYS A 103 6.11 5.24 10.94
C LYS A 103 6.60 5.04 9.50
N ILE A 104 7.10 3.85 9.18
CA ILE A 104 7.57 3.52 7.83
C ILE A 104 6.42 3.59 6.83
N MET A 105 5.26 2.99 7.14
CA MET A 105 4.08 3.07 6.26
C MET A 105 3.63 4.52 6.02
N LYS A 106 3.62 5.37 7.05
CA LYS A 106 3.30 6.79 6.89
C LYS A 106 4.32 7.53 6.02
N MET A 107 5.61 7.20 6.13
CA MET A 107 6.65 7.77 5.27
C MET A 107 6.48 7.34 3.81
N ALA A 108 6.29 6.04 3.56
CA ALA A 108 6.03 5.49 2.24
C ALA A 108 4.81 6.15 1.58
N TRP A 109 3.71 6.32 2.34
CA TRP A 109 2.54 7.05 1.85
C TRP A 109 2.87 8.50 1.46
N ASN A 110 3.55 9.24 2.34
CA ASN A 110 3.86 10.66 2.07
C ASN A 110 4.76 10.84 0.85
N GLU A 111 5.76 9.95 0.68
CA GLU A 111 6.65 9.94 -0.48
C GLU A 111 5.88 9.58 -1.75
N HIS A 112 5.09 8.51 -1.71
CA HIS A 112 4.26 8.09 -2.84
C HIS A 112 3.24 9.16 -3.24
N PHE A 113 2.56 9.79 -2.28
CA PHE A 113 1.61 10.86 -2.53
C PHE A 113 2.28 12.11 -3.12
N ALA A 114 3.51 12.44 -2.70
CA ALA A 114 4.27 13.55 -3.29
C ALA A 114 4.56 13.32 -4.78
N LEU A 115 4.86 12.08 -5.17
CA LEU A 115 5.04 11.68 -6.57
C LEU A 115 3.70 11.68 -7.33
N CYS A 116 2.64 11.16 -6.71
CA CYS A 116 1.31 11.09 -7.31
C CYS A 116 0.78 12.48 -7.72
N ARG A 117 1.03 13.52 -6.91
CA ARG A 117 0.65 14.91 -7.24
C ARG A 117 1.32 15.49 -8.48
N GLN A 118 2.40 14.87 -8.96
CA GLN A 118 3.14 15.29 -10.15
C GLN A 118 2.90 14.33 -11.33
N CYS A 119 2.15 13.25 -11.11
CA CYS A 119 1.94 12.18 -12.07
C CYS A 119 0.75 12.51 -12.99
N PRO A 120 0.89 12.36 -14.32
CA PRO A 120 -0.19 12.65 -15.27
C PRO A 120 -1.39 11.70 -15.15
N THR A 121 -1.22 10.54 -14.52
CA THR A 121 -2.30 9.54 -14.38
C THR A 121 -3.44 10.04 -13.51
N ASN A 122 -3.19 11.00 -12.60
CA ASN A 122 -4.20 11.64 -11.74
C ASN A 122 -5.09 10.63 -10.98
N CYS A 123 -4.50 9.54 -10.46
CA CYS A 123 -5.26 8.42 -9.90
C CYS A 123 -6.20 8.80 -8.75
N LEU A 124 -5.83 9.81 -7.96
CA LEU A 124 -6.64 10.29 -6.84
C LEU A 124 -7.76 11.25 -7.23
N GLN A 125 -7.67 11.92 -8.38
CA GLN A 125 -8.74 12.79 -8.88
C GLN A 125 -9.76 11.98 -9.66
N ASP A 126 -9.28 11.05 -10.49
CA ASP A 126 -10.10 10.20 -11.36
C ASP A 126 -10.28 8.79 -10.76
N ARG A 127 -10.50 8.69 -9.45
CA ARG A 127 -10.46 7.42 -8.68
C ARG A 127 -11.24 6.27 -9.30
N ASP A 128 -12.45 6.56 -9.76
CA ASP A 128 -13.38 5.56 -10.30
C ASP A 128 -13.19 5.31 -11.81
N ALA A 129 -12.33 6.08 -12.47
CA ALA A 129 -12.03 5.87 -13.88
C ALA A 129 -11.25 4.57 -14.08
N ARG A 130 -11.45 3.93 -15.23
CA ARG A 130 -10.67 2.76 -15.63
C ARG A 130 -9.18 3.10 -15.69
N CYS A 131 -8.35 2.20 -15.17
CA CYS A 131 -6.90 2.29 -15.24
C CYS A 131 -6.35 1.25 -16.23
N TYR A 132 -5.94 1.74 -17.40
CA TYR A 132 -5.36 0.90 -18.46
C TYR A 132 -3.97 0.34 -18.11
N LEU A 133 -3.32 0.82 -17.04
CA LEU A 133 -2.03 0.30 -16.58
C LEU A 133 -2.12 -1.16 -16.09
N PHE A 134 -3.33 -1.63 -15.73
CA PHE A 134 -3.58 -3.04 -15.44
C PHE A 134 -3.49 -3.96 -16.67
N GLU A 135 -3.52 -3.43 -17.89
CA GLU A 135 -3.44 -4.21 -19.12
C GLU A 135 -1.98 -4.47 -19.51
N GLY A 136 -1.07 -3.56 -19.13
CA GLY A 136 0.36 -3.60 -19.46
C GLY A 136 0.71 -2.39 -20.30
N LEU A 137 1.93 -1.87 -20.14
CA LEU A 137 2.51 -1.04 -21.19
C LEU A 137 2.86 -2.01 -22.33
N GLU A 138 2.24 -1.84 -23.50
CA GLU A 138 2.74 -2.48 -24.72
C GLU A 138 4.20 -2.08 -24.99
#